data_AF-A0A354K5F4-F1
#
_entry.id   AF-A0A354K5F4-F1
#
_cell.length_a   1.000
_cell.length_b   1.000
_cell.length_c   1.000
_cell.angle_alpha   90.00
_cell.angle_beta   90.00
_cell.angle_gamma   90.00
#
_symmetry.space_group_name_H-M   'P 1'
#
loop_
_entity.id
_entity.type
_entity.pdbx_description
1 polymer ?
#
loop_
_entity_poly.entity_id
_entity_poly.type
_entity_poly.pdbx_seq_one_letter_code
_entity_poly.pdbx_strand_id
1 'polypeptide(L)'
;MGRLKLEQQGKVEQAGVRGNEIREVAEQKNEDAARSAEAVFSIEGVDDDDRAAVEAAVSESSGIAKALAESEIRAPGAEVGESLNETSRESNEYANQEFADAQTAAEMTGDYSDVGSGLSSSLEQSGQEFQEIAGASDTLNAELQEMFAQQASQLEGAFG
;
A
#
# COMPACT_ATOMS: atom_id res chain seq x y z
N MET A 1 12.62 22.11 -8.38
CA MET A 1 11.84 20.89 -8.09
C MET A 1 11.51 20.65 -6.61
N GLY A 2 11.97 21.45 -5.64
CA GLY A 2 11.75 21.17 -4.20
C GLY A 2 10.27 20.99 -3.77
N ARG A 3 9.34 21.76 -4.34
CA ARG A 3 7.89 21.60 -4.04
C ARG A 3 7.34 20.25 -4.51
N LEU A 4 7.78 19.76 -5.67
CA LEU A 4 7.38 18.46 -6.20
C LEU A 4 7.91 17.32 -5.33
N LYS A 5 9.14 17.44 -4.81
CA LYS A 5 9.68 16.45 -3.86
C LYS A 5 8.82 16.34 -2.60
N LEU A 6 8.46 17.49 -1.99
CA LEU A 6 7.58 17.52 -0.83
C LEU A 6 6.18 16.94 -1.14
N GLU A 7 5.66 17.19 -2.33
CA GLU A 7 4.39 16.62 -2.77
C GLU A 7 4.46 15.10 -2.90
N GLN A 8 5.49 14.57 -3.56
CA GLN A 8 5.67 13.12 -3.73
C GLN A 8 5.92 12.43 -2.38
N GLN A 9 6.74 13.02 -1.49
CA GLN A 9 6.91 12.53 -0.11
C GLN A 9 5.57 12.51 0.65
N GLY A 10 4.79 13.59 0.53
CA GLY A 10 3.47 13.67 1.14
C GLY A 10 2.49 12.63 0.62
N LYS A 11 2.59 12.21 -0.66
CA LYS A 11 1.80 11.10 -1.21
C LYS A 11 2.18 9.76 -0.57
N VAL A 12 3.48 9.48 -0.45
CA VAL A 12 3.99 8.25 0.22
C VAL A 12 3.51 8.20 1.68
N GLU A 13 3.64 9.30 2.42
CA GLU A 13 3.18 9.37 3.82
C GLU A 13 1.67 9.15 3.94
N GLN A 14 0.87 9.80 3.10
CA GLN A 14 -0.59 9.63 3.11
C GLN A 14 -1.02 8.21 2.76
N ALA A 15 -0.33 7.57 1.81
CA ALA A 15 -0.57 6.16 1.48
C ALA A 15 -0.25 5.25 2.67
N GLY A 16 0.83 5.52 3.40
CA GLY A 16 1.16 4.80 4.64
C GLY A 16 0.09 4.97 5.73
N VAL A 17 -0.46 6.18 5.89
CA VAL A 17 -1.58 6.43 6.82
C VAL A 17 -2.81 5.63 6.42
N ARG A 18 -3.24 5.73 5.15
CA ARG A 18 -4.40 4.97 4.65
C ARG A 18 -4.19 3.46 4.77
N GLY A 19 -2.97 2.98 4.50
CA GLY A 19 -2.64 1.58 4.66
C GLY A 19 -2.80 1.08 6.09
N ASN A 20 -2.41 1.90 7.08
CA ASN A 20 -2.65 1.60 8.49
C ASN A 20 -4.14 1.64 8.87
N GLU A 21 -4.91 2.59 8.34
CA GLU A 21 -6.36 2.66 8.56
C GLU A 21 -7.06 1.38 8.05
N ILE A 22 -6.70 0.92 6.85
CA ILE A 22 -7.21 -0.34 6.29
C ILE A 22 -6.81 -1.53 7.18
N ARG A 23 -5.57 -1.55 7.68
CA ARG A 23 -5.12 -2.60 8.61
C ARG A 23 -5.98 -2.64 9.89
N GLU A 24 -6.22 -1.50 10.51
CA GLU A 24 -7.02 -1.42 11.74
C GLU A 24 -8.46 -1.92 11.52
N VAL A 25 -9.07 -1.53 10.39
CA VAL A 25 -10.39 -2.05 9.99
C VAL A 25 -10.34 -3.57 9.80
N ALA A 26 -9.32 -4.07 9.11
CA ALA A 26 -9.16 -5.49 8.86
C ALA A 26 -8.97 -6.31 10.15
N GLU A 27 -8.15 -5.83 11.08
CA GLU A 27 -7.93 -6.44 12.39
C GLU A 27 -9.24 -6.53 13.19
N GLN A 28 -10.03 -5.44 13.20
CA GLN A 28 -11.34 -5.45 13.84
C GLN A 28 -12.28 -6.48 13.22
N LYS A 29 -12.34 -6.58 11.88
CA LYS A 29 -13.17 -7.58 11.20
C LYS A 29 -12.72 -9.01 11.49
N ASN A 30 -11.41 -9.24 11.58
CA ASN A 30 -10.84 -10.53 11.96
C ASN A 30 -11.23 -10.93 13.39
N GLU A 31 -11.15 -10.01 14.35
CA GLU A 31 -11.58 -10.25 15.73
C GLU A 31 -13.09 -10.54 15.83
N ASP A 32 -13.92 -9.81 15.07
CA ASP A 32 -15.37 -10.04 15.01
C ASP A 32 -15.69 -11.41 14.42
N ALA A 33 -15.00 -11.80 13.35
CA ALA A 33 -15.17 -13.09 12.70
C ALA A 33 -14.72 -14.24 13.62
N ALA A 34 -13.57 -14.12 14.28
CA ALA A 34 -13.07 -15.12 15.22
C ALA A 34 -14.03 -15.35 16.40
N ARG A 35 -14.55 -14.27 17.01
CA ARG A 35 -15.56 -14.35 18.07
C ARG A 35 -16.85 -15.00 17.60
N SER A 36 -17.27 -14.69 16.38
CA SER A 36 -18.49 -15.27 15.80
C SER A 36 -18.30 -16.77 15.52
N ALA A 37 -17.15 -17.18 14.99
CA ALA A 37 -16.82 -18.58 14.77
C ALA A 37 -16.78 -19.36 16.08
N GLU A 38 -16.12 -18.84 17.11
CA GLU A 38 -16.08 -19.47 18.44
C GLU A 38 -17.48 -19.67 19.03
N ALA A 39 -18.36 -18.66 18.90
CA ALA A 39 -19.74 -18.75 19.38
C ALA A 39 -20.53 -19.85 18.66
N VAL A 40 -20.35 -19.99 17.34
CA VAL A 40 -21.02 -21.04 16.55
C VAL A 40 -20.52 -22.44 16.94
N PHE A 41 -19.21 -22.62 17.14
CA PHE A 41 -18.64 -23.92 17.52
C PHE A 41 -18.87 -24.31 18.98
N SER A 42 -19.26 -23.37 19.85
CA SER A 42 -19.52 -23.60 21.27
C SER A 42 -20.96 -24.03 21.58
N ILE A 43 -21.82 -24.18 20.57
CA ILE A 43 -23.22 -24.57 20.77
C ILE A 43 -23.30 -26.06 21.14
N GLU A 44 -23.51 -26.35 22.42
CA GLU A 44 -23.80 -27.72 22.91
C GLU A 44 -25.28 -28.10 22.72
N GLY A 45 -25.56 -29.39 22.50
CA GLY A 45 -26.93 -29.92 22.43
C GLY A 45 -27.59 -29.92 21.06
N VAL A 46 -26.80 -29.72 19.99
CA VAL A 46 -27.23 -29.71 18.59
C VAL A 46 -27.60 -31.13 18.15
N ASP A 47 -28.84 -31.33 17.70
CA ASP A 47 -29.25 -32.56 17.02
C ASP A 47 -28.84 -32.56 15.52
N ASP A 48 -29.09 -33.66 14.80
CA ASP A 48 -28.61 -33.77 13.41
C ASP A 48 -29.23 -32.71 12.47
N ASP A 49 -30.47 -32.26 12.74
CA ASP A 49 -31.14 -31.23 11.95
C ASP A 49 -30.58 -29.83 12.27
N ASP A 50 -30.33 -29.54 13.55
CA ASP A 50 -29.67 -28.32 14.00
C ASP A 50 -28.23 -28.24 13.46
N ARG A 51 -27.53 -29.37 13.35
CA ARG A 51 -26.17 -29.43 12.81
C ARG A 51 -26.13 -29.03 11.34
N ALA A 52 -27.09 -29.52 10.54
CA ALA A 52 -27.18 -29.14 9.14
C ALA A 52 -27.47 -27.63 8.97
N ALA A 53 -28.28 -27.04 9.85
CA ALA A 53 -28.53 -25.60 9.86
C ALA A 53 -27.27 -24.80 10.24
N VAL A 54 -26.48 -25.26 11.21
CA VAL A 54 -25.20 -24.65 11.60
C VAL A 54 -24.19 -24.70 10.44
N GLU A 55 -24.04 -25.84 9.78
CA GLU A 55 -23.14 -25.98 8.62
C GLU A 55 -23.55 -25.04 7.45
N ALA A 56 -24.86 -24.89 7.20
CA ALA A 56 -25.35 -23.93 6.21
C ALA A 56 -25.03 -22.47 6.61
N ALA A 57 -25.20 -22.11 7.88
CA ALA A 57 -24.89 -20.78 8.39
C ALA A 57 -23.38 -20.47 8.33
N VAL A 58 -22.51 -21.45 8.58
CA VAL A 58 -21.05 -21.33 8.43
C VAL A 58 -20.66 -21.11 6.97
N SER A 59 -21.29 -21.84 6.04
CA SER A 59 -21.06 -21.64 4.61
C SER A 59 -21.50 -20.26 4.12
N GLU A 60 -22.63 -19.75 4.61
CA GLU A 60 -23.08 -18.38 4.32
C GLU A 60 -22.10 -17.35 4.89
N SER A 61 -21.66 -17.55 6.14
CA SER A 61 -20.70 -16.69 6.83
C SER A 61 -19.35 -16.65 6.11
N SER A 62 -18.90 -17.76 5.53
CA SER A 62 -17.72 -17.79 4.65
C SER A 62 -17.88 -16.92 3.40
N GLY A 63 -19.09 -16.87 2.83
CA GLY A 63 -19.41 -15.97 1.71
C GLY A 63 -19.35 -14.50 2.10
N ILE A 64 -19.88 -14.17 3.29
CA ILE A 64 -19.83 -12.82 3.87
C ILE A 64 -18.38 -12.41 4.15
N ALA A 65 -17.57 -13.29 4.72
CA ALA A 65 -16.16 -13.03 5.02
C ALA A 65 -15.35 -12.69 3.77
N LYS A 66 -15.58 -13.41 2.66
CA LYS A 66 -14.98 -13.08 1.35
C LYS A 66 -15.42 -11.72 0.82
N ALA A 67 -16.71 -11.40 0.94
CA ALA A 67 -17.23 -10.10 0.50
C ALA A 67 -16.62 -8.95 1.32
N LEU A 68 -16.46 -9.13 2.64
CA LEU A 68 -15.81 -8.15 3.52
C LEU A 68 -14.31 -8.03 3.24
N ALA A 69 -13.62 -9.14 2.99
CA ALA A 69 -12.21 -9.10 2.61
C ALA A 69 -12.01 -8.33 1.30
N GLU A 70 -12.94 -8.46 0.35
CA GLU A 70 -12.91 -7.67 -0.89
C GLU A 70 -13.18 -6.19 -0.62
N SER A 71 -14.28 -5.86 0.07
CA SER A 71 -14.74 -4.47 0.22
C SER A 71 -13.91 -3.64 1.18
N GLU A 72 -13.40 -4.24 2.26
CA GLU A 72 -12.73 -3.52 3.35
C GLU A 72 -11.21 -3.62 3.28
N ILE A 73 -10.66 -4.56 2.50
CA ILE A 73 -9.22 -4.83 2.49
C ILE A 73 -8.66 -4.76 1.07
N ARG A 74 -9.09 -5.64 0.16
CA ARG A 74 -8.46 -5.75 -1.18
C ARG A 74 -8.75 -4.56 -2.07
N ALA A 75 -10.01 -4.14 -2.21
CA ALA A 75 -10.36 -2.99 -3.02
C ALA A 75 -9.68 -1.69 -2.54
N PRO A 76 -9.79 -1.28 -1.27
CA PRO A 76 -9.10 -0.08 -0.80
C PRO A 76 -7.57 -0.24 -0.79
N GLY A 77 -7.06 -1.46 -0.52
CA GLY A 77 -5.63 -1.75 -0.60
C GLY A 77 -5.07 -1.64 -2.02
N ALA A 78 -5.84 -2.00 -3.03
CA ALA A 78 -5.48 -1.84 -4.43
C ALA A 78 -5.43 -0.36 -4.83
N GLU A 79 -6.35 0.47 -4.35
CA GLU A 79 -6.33 1.92 -4.58
C GLU A 79 -5.07 2.57 -4.00
N VAL A 80 -4.69 2.19 -2.78
CA VAL A 80 -3.44 2.64 -2.16
C VAL A 80 -2.22 2.19 -2.98
N GLY A 81 -2.23 0.94 -3.45
CA GLY A 81 -1.15 0.41 -4.27
C GLY A 81 -1.01 1.08 -5.63
N GLU A 82 -2.12 1.42 -6.28
CA GLU A 82 -2.12 2.19 -7.53
C GLU A 82 -1.53 3.58 -7.31
N SER A 83 -1.93 4.26 -6.24
CA SER A 83 -1.40 5.58 -5.88
C SER A 83 0.12 5.57 -5.62
N LEU A 84 0.63 4.54 -4.94
CA LEU A 84 2.06 4.37 -4.71
C LEU A 84 2.83 4.04 -6.00
N ASN A 85 2.26 3.21 -6.88
CA ASN A 85 2.86 2.93 -8.19
C ASN A 85 2.94 4.20 -9.06
N GLU A 86 1.89 5.02 -9.06
CA GLU A 86 1.90 6.31 -9.76
C GLU A 86 2.95 7.26 -9.18
N THR A 87 3.02 7.38 -7.85
CA THR A 87 4.03 8.20 -7.14
C THR A 87 5.45 7.76 -7.48
N SER A 88 5.70 6.45 -7.54
CA SER A 88 7.00 5.88 -7.93
C SER A 88 7.35 6.22 -9.38
N ARG A 89 6.39 6.05 -10.30
CA ARG A 89 6.57 6.37 -11.72
C ARG A 89 6.88 7.85 -11.93
N GLU A 90 6.06 8.75 -11.36
CA GLU A 90 6.26 10.20 -11.48
C GLU A 90 7.60 10.64 -10.89
N SER A 91 7.98 10.09 -9.73
CA SER A 91 9.27 10.40 -9.09
C SER A 91 10.44 9.96 -9.97
N ASN A 92 10.37 8.79 -10.60
CA ASN A 92 11.39 8.37 -11.57
C ASN A 92 11.45 9.27 -12.81
N GLU A 93 10.30 9.74 -13.31
CA GLU A 93 10.25 10.70 -14.42
C GLU A 93 10.93 12.03 -14.04
N TYR A 94 10.68 12.55 -12.84
CA TYR A 94 11.35 13.75 -12.34
C TYR A 94 12.84 13.54 -12.12
N ALA A 95 13.26 12.39 -11.60
CA ALA A 95 14.67 12.05 -11.45
C ALA A 95 15.40 12.07 -12.80
N ASN A 96 14.82 11.44 -13.82
CA ASN A 96 15.39 11.42 -15.16
C ASN A 96 15.53 12.83 -15.77
N GLN A 97 14.55 13.70 -15.53
CA GLN A 97 14.64 15.10 -15.97
C GLN A 97 15.77 15.84 -15.26
N GLU A 98 15.90 15.70 -13.94
CA GLU A 98 16.98 16.30 -13.15
C GLU A 98 18.37 15.82 -13.63
N PHE A 99 18.54 14.53 -13.92
CA PHE A 99 19.80 14.01 -14.44
C PHE A 99 20.11 14.52 -15.86
N ALA A 100 19.10 14.66 -16.73
CA ALA A 100 19.29 15.23 -18.06
C ALA A 100 19.69 16.71 -17.99
N ASP A 101 19.05 17.47 -17.10
CA ASP A 101 19.38 18.87 -16.87
C ASP A 101 20.79 19.00 -16.24
N ALA A 102 21.17 18.06 -15.37
CA ALA A 102 22.52 18.01 -14.79
C ALA A 102 23.60 17.80 -15.85
N GLN A 103 23.38 16.90 -16.82
CA GLN A 103 24.29 16.70 -17.93
C GLN A 103 24.42 17.96 -18.79
N THR A 104 23.28 18.60 -19.08
CA THR A 104 23.26 19.87 -19.82
C THR A 104 24.05 20.97 -19.09
N ALA A 105 23.93 21.06 -17.77
CA ALA A 105 24.70 22.01 -16.96
C ALA A 105 26.20 21.70 -16.93
N ALA A 106 26.58 20.41 -16.93
CA ALA A 106 27.98 19.98 -16.96
C ALA A 106 28.70 20.33 -18.28
N GLU A 107 27.96 20.50 -19.38
CA GLU A 107 28.51 20.91 -20.67
C GLU A 107 28.89 22.41 -20.73
N MET A 108 28.52 23.20 -19.72
CA MET A 108 28.91 24.62 -19.67
C MET A 108 30.42 24.76 -19.50
N THR A 109 31.05 25.50 -20.42
CA THR A 109 32.50 25.72 -20.46
C THR A 109 32.85 27.21 -20.47
N GLY A 110 34.15 27.54 -20.35
CA GLY A 110 34.64 28.91 -20.30
C GLY A 110 34.39 29.56 -18.94
N ASP A 111 34.11 30.87 -18.92
CA ASP A 111 33.91 31.64 -17.68
C ASP A 111 32.74 31.16 -16.80
N TYR A 112 31.88 30.27 -17.34
CA TYR A 112 30.73 29.70 -16.63
C TYR A 112 30.91 28.25 -16.19
N SER A 113 32.12 27.66 -16.35
CA SER A 113 32.37 26.25 -16.00
C SER A 113 32.06 25.94 -14.53
N ASP A 114 32.41 26.85 -13.62
CA ASP A 114 32.21 26.65 -12.19
C ASP A 114 30.72 26.71 -11.81
N VAL A 115 29.98 27.60 -12.46
CA VAL A 115 28.52 27.72 -12.30
C VAL A 115 27.81 26.48 -12.84
N GLY A 116 28.21 26.01 -14.03
CA GLY A 116 27.68 24.79 -14.63
C GLY A 116 27.93 23.56 -13.78
N SER A 117 29.14 23.42 -13.25
CA SER A 117 29.51 22.31 -12.36
C SER A 117 28.68 22.32 -11.07
N GLY A 118 28.52 23.50 -10.43
CA GLY A 118 27.71 23.62 -9.22
C GLY A 118 26.22 23.34 -9.44
N LEU A 119 25.68 23.80 -10.58
CA LEU A 119 24.30 23.51 -10.97
C LEU A 119 24.12 22.01 -11.25
N SER A 120 25.03 21.40 -12.01
CA SER A 120 25.03 19.97 -12.32
C SER A 120 24.97 19.12 -11.06
N SER A 121 25.86 19.35 -10.09
CA SER A 121 25.85 18.60 -8.82
C SER A 121 24.56 18.78 -8.03
N SER A 122 23.95 19.97 -8.06
CA SER A 122 22.68 20.23 -7.36
C SER A 122 21.51 19.49 -8.02
N LEU A 123 21.50 19.40 -9.35
CA LEU A 123 20.50 18.66 -10.12
C LEU A 123 20.68 17.15 -9.95
N GLU A 124 21.92 16.64 -9.96
CA GLU A 124 22.22 15.23 -9.65
C GLU A 124 21.71 14.85 -8.26
N GLN A 125 21.97 15.67 -7.24
CA GLN A 125 21.45 15.45 -5.90
C GLN A 125 19.92 15.45 -5.88
N SER A 126 19.29 16.41 -6.59
CA SER A 126 17.83 16.47 -6.67
C SER A 126 17.23 15.24 -7.35
N GLY A 127 17.89 14.70 -8.38
CA GLY A 127 17.49 13.47 -9.05
C GLY A 127 17.61 12.23 -8.14
N GLN A 128 18.67 12.14 -7.34
CA GLN A 128 18.83 11.08 -6.34
C GLN A 128 17.71 11.10 -5.29
N GLU A 129 17.36 12.28 -4.79
CA GLU A 129 16.25 12.41 -3.82
C GLU A 129 14.91 11.94 -4.41
N PHE A 130 14.65 12.17 -5.70
CA PHE A 130 13.47 11.60 -6.36
C PHE A 130 13.53 10.07 -6.51
N GLN A 131 14.72 9.50 -6.77
CA GLN A 131 14.89 8.04 -6.79
C GLN A 131 14.65 7.43 -5.40
N GLU A 132 15.08 8.11 -4.33
CA GLU A 132 14.80 7.67 -2.96
C GLU A 132 13.29 7.66 -2.67
N ILE A 133 12.56 8.68 -3.13
CA ILE A 133 11.09 8.72 -2.98
C ILE A 133 10.44 7.56 -3.77
N ALA A 134 10.88 7.31 -5.00
CA ALA A 134 10.36 6.20 -5.80
C ALA A 134 10.61 4.85 -5.11
N GLY A 135 11.84 4.61 -4.62
CA GLY A 135 12.19 3.40 -3.91
C GLY A 135 11.43 3.22 -2.58
N ALA A 136 11.20 4.31 -1.84
CA ALA A 136 10.37 4.29 -0.65
C ALA A 136 8.91 3.94 -0.97
N SER A 137 8.38 4.48 -2.07
CA SER A 137 7.03 4.18 -2.57
C SER A 137 6.87 2.70 -2.95
N ASP A 138 7.83 2.15 -3.69
CA ASP A 138 7.83 0.73 -4.09
C ASP A 138 7.92 -0.20 -2.87
N THR A 139 8.80 0.13 -1.92
CA THR A 139 8.98 -0.64 -0.68
C THR A 139 7.70 -0.64 0.15
N LEU A 140 7.14 0.54 0.39
CA LEU A 140 5.89 0.68 1.14
C LEU A 140 4.73 -0.05 0.45
N ASN A 141 4.65 0.02 -0.88
CA ASN A 141 3.61 -0.68 -1.63
C ASN A 141 3.72 -2.20 -1.40
N ALA A 142 4.93 -2.77 -1.55
CA ALA A 142 5.14 -4.20 -1.33
C ALA A 142 4.74 -4.64 0.09
N GLU A 143 5.16 -3.88 1.11
CA GLU A 143 4.82 -4.15 2.51
C GLU A 143 3.29 -4.10 2.75
N LEU A 144 2.62 -3.08 2.23
CA LEU A 144 1.17 -2.93 2.40
C LEU A 144 0.39 -4.02 1.65
N GLN A 145 0.76 -4.36 0.41
CA GLN A 145 0.07 -5.41 -0.35
C GLN A 145 0.21 -6.78 0.31
N GLU A 146 1.38 -7.11 0.86
CA GLU A 146 1.58 -8.35 1.62
C GLU A 146 0.70 -8.37 2.87
N MET A 147 0.67 -7.26 3.62
CA MET A 147 -0.17 -7.12 4.80
C MET A 147 -1.66 -7.26 4.48
N PHE A 148 -2.16 -6.60 3.42
CA PHE A 148 -3.55 -6.73 2.97
C PHE A 148 -3.90 -8.16 2.58
N ALA A 149 -3.01 -8.84 1.85
CA ALA A 149 -3.23 -10.23 1.48
C ALA A 149 -3.32 -11.14 2.70
N GLN A 150 -2.45 -10.94 3.70
CA GLN A 150 -2.48 -11.68 4.95
C GLN A 150 -3.78 -11.44 5.73
N GLN A 151 -4.20 -10.19 5.88
CA GLN A 151 -5.42 -9.82 6.60
C GLN A 151 -6.69 -10.35 5.93
N ALA A 152 -6.76 -10.26 4.59
CA ALA A 152 -7.85 -10.82 3.81
C ALA A 152 -7.93 -12.35 3.96
N SER A 153 -6.79 -13.05 3.91
CA SER A 153 -6.74 -14.49 4.09
C SER A 153 -7.15 -14.94 5.49
N GLN A 154 -6.81 -14.17 6.53
CA GLN A 154 -7.27 -14.46 7.89
C GLN A 154 -8.80 -14.35 7.99
N LEU A 155 -9.38 -13.30 7.40
CA LEU A 155 -10.81 -13.05 7.48
C LEU A 155 -11.60 -14.14 6.76
N GLU A 156 -11.16 -14.49 5.54
CA GLU A 156 -11.76 -15.56 4.75
C GLU A 156 -11.62 -16.95 5.41
N GLY A 157 -10.60 -17.16 6.22
CA GLY A 157 -10.35 -18.41 6.94
C GLY A 157 -11.09 -18.56 8.26
N ALA A 158 -11.72 -17.50 8.79
CA ALA A 158 -12.35 -17.51 10.11
C ALA A 158 -13.54 -18.50 10.22
N PHE A 159 -14.22 -18.78 9.11
CA PHE A 159 -15.38 -19.69 9.05
C PHE A 159 -15.14 -20.92 8.15
N GLY A 160 -13.89 -21.14 7.73
CA GLY A 160 -13.49 -22.20 6.78
C GLY A 160 -13.01 -23.48 7.42
#